data_AF-A0A7Y6ZD82-F1
#
_entry.id   AF-A0A7Y6ZD82-F1
#
_cell.length_a   1.000
_cell.length_b   1.000
_cell.length_c   1.000
_cell.angle_alpha   90.00
_cell.angle_beta   90.00
_cell.angle_gamma   90.00
#
_symmetry.space_group_name_H-M   'P 1'
#
loop_
_entity.id
_entity.type
_entity.pdbx_description
1 polymer ?
#
loop_
_entity_poly.entity_id
_entity_poly.type
_entity_poly.pdbx_seq_one_letter_code
_entity_poly.pdbx_strand_id
1 'polypeptide(L)'
;MIAESGFESITMSGLAKRAGLAKGTLYLYVKTKEEVFALLFVEGLSGYVDALLPHVGEDEALIRAMSMEARENALFLPLMARLTTIIEANLSREALIRTKRAVGAQAARLSTEMATERAMGSGEAFDLAHALFVALQGAAQLSVARPAFFDELPEDVKQVYGASEPDAAFVTAARLILKGAADASA
;
A
#
# COMPACT_ATOMS: atom_id res chain seq x y z
N MET A 1 7.22 11.61 13.32
CA MET A 1 8.64 11.44 12.90
C MET A 1 8.72 11.21 11.41
N ILE A 2 8.17 10.12 10.87
CA ILE A 2 8.21 9.85 9.41
C ILE A 2 7.43 10.91 8.63
N ALA A 3 6.20 11.23 9.07
CA ALA A 3 5.37 12.27 8.45
C ALA A 3 5.91 13.71 8.62
N GLU A 4 6.84 13.94 9.56
CA GLU A 4 7.35 15.27 9.91
C GLU A 4 8.73 15.57 9.27
N SER A 5 9.53 14.54 9.01
CA SER A 5 10.96 14.68 8.69
C SER A 5 11.41 13.82 7.50
N GLY A 6 10.52 12.98 6.97
CA GLY A 6 10.82 12.04 5.89
C GLY A 6 11.60 10.81 6.37
N PHE A 7 11.53 9.73 5.58
CA PHE A 7 12.15 8.43 5.90
C PHE A 7 13.67 8.50 6.08
N GLU A 8 14.35 9.38 5.36
CA GLU A 8 15.82 9.47 5.38
C GLU A 8 16.36 10.05 6.68
N SER A 9 15.65 10.99 7.27
CA SER A 9 16.04 11.64 8.54
C SER A 9 15.94 10.73 9.76
N ILE A 10 15.28 9.57 9.64
CA ILE A 10 15.06 8.66 10.74
C ILE A 10 16.38 7.97 11.09
N THR A 11 16.72 8.01 12.37
CA THR A 11 17.90 7.34 12.92
C THR A 11 17.51 6.43 14.07
N MET A 12 18.28 5.35 14.27
CA MET A 12 18.07 4.44 15.41
C MET A 12 18.16 5.15 16.76
N SER A 13 19.07 6.13 16.89
CA SER A 13 19.16 6.97 18.10
C SER A 13 17.91 7.81 18.32
N GLY A 14 17.36 8.40 17.25
CA GLY A 14 16.11 9.16 17.30
C GLY A 14 14.90 8.30 17.66
N LEU A 15 14.81 7.09 17.09
CA LEU A 15 13.78 6.11 17.42
C LEU A 15 13.85 5.69 18.89
N ALA A 16 15.03 5.34 19.39
CA ALA A 16 15.23 4.97 20.78
C ALA A 16 14.80 6.11 21.72
N LYS A 17 15.23 7.35 21.43
CA LYS A 17 14.86 8.53 22.20
C LYS A 17 13.35 8.75 22.23
N ARG A 18 12.66 8.66 21.08
CA ARG A 18 11.20 8.88 21.00
C ARG A 18 10.40 7.75 21.65
N ALA A 19 10.93 6.53 21.66
CA ALA A 19 10.36 5.39 22.37
C ALA A 19 10.67 5.37 23.88
N GLY A 20 11.47 6.33 24.39
CA GLY A 20 11.91 6.32 25.79
C GLY A 20 12.85 5.17 26.14
N LEU A 21 13.50 4.57 25.14
CA LEU A 21 14.39 3.42 25.31
C LEU A 21 15.85 3.83 25.24
N ALA A 22 16.70 3.12 25.98
CA ALA A 22 18.14 3.15 25.73
C ALA A 22 18.45 2.55 24.35
N LYS A 23 19.48 3.07 23.67
CA LYS A 23 19.88 2.62 22.33
C LYS A 23 20.13 1.10 22.31
N GLY A 24 20.85 0.57 23.30
CA GLY A 24 21.11 -0.86 23.43
C GLY A 24 19.84 -1.72 23.55
N THR A 25 18.82 -1.22 24.26
CA THR A 25 17.52 -1.91 24.39
C THR A 25 16.79 -2.00 23.05
N LEU A 26 16.76 -0.94 22.26
CA LEU A 26 16.13 -0.96 20.93
C LEU A 26 16.79 -2.00 20.00
N TYR A 27 18.12 -2.10 20.04
CA TYR A 27 18.87 -3.07 19.23
C TYR A 27 18.62 -4.54 19.60
N LEU A 28 17.97 -4.83 20.74
CA LEU A 28 17.51 -6.19 21.05
C LEU A 28 16.34 -6.62 20.15
N TYR A 29 15.52 -5.66 19.71
CA TYR A 29 14.30 -5.92 18.94
C TYR A 29 14.47 -5.70 17.44
N VAL A 30 15.20 -4.65 17.05
CA VAL A 30 15.38 -4.26 15.65
C VAL A 30 16.81 -3.84 15.37
N LYS A 31 17.41 -4.36 14.29
CA LYS A 31 18.82 -4.11 13.95
C LYS A 31 19.01 -2.88 13.07
N THR A 32 18.02 -2.55 12.26
CA THR A 32 18.07 -1.43 11.31
C THR A 32 16.77 -0.61 11.37
N LYS A 33 16.82 0.62 10.85
CA LYS A 33 15.61 1.45 10.73
C LYS A 33 14.65 0.85 9.70
N GLU A 34 15.17 0.15 8.70
CA GLU A 34 14.40 -0.55 7.68
C GLU A 34 13.62 -1.72 8.28
N GLU A 35 14.15 -2.40 9.30
CA GLU A 35 13.39 -3.41 10.04
C GLU A 35 12.17 -2.80 10.76
N VAL A 36 12.31 -1.58 11.29
CA VAL A 36 11.18 -0.83 11.85
C VAL A 36 10.17 -0.46 10.76
N PHE A 37 10.63 -0.01 9.60
CA PHE A 37 9.75 0.31 8.47
C PHE A 37 8.99 -0.91 7.94
N ALA A 38 9.64 -2.07 7.85
CA ALA A 38 9.00 -3.32 7.47
C ALA A 38 7.90 -3.73 8.47
N LEU A 39 8.15 -3.58 9.78
CA LEU A 39 7.14 -3.85 10.81
C LEU A 39 5.94 -2.89 10.71
N LEU A 40 6.20 -1.60 10.54
CA LEU A 40 5.15 -0.59 10.34
C LEU A 40 4.33 -0.86 9.07
N PHE A 41 4.99 -1.31 7.99
CA PHE A 41 4.31 -1.69 6.76
C PHE A 41 3.39 -2.88 6.97
N VAL A 42 3.87 -3.93 7.64
CA VAL A 42 3.06 -5.13 7.93
C VAL A 42 1.86 -4.79 8.80
N GLU A 43 2.03 -3.95 9.82
CA GLU A 43 0.93 -3.47 10.67
C GLU A 43 -0.10 -2.69 9.83
N GLY A 44 0.38 -1.74 9.02
CA GLY A 44 -0.48 -0.95 8.13
C GLY A 44 -1.22 -1.82 7.12
N LEU A 45 -0.55 -2.82 6.54
CA LEU A 45 -1.17 -3.77 5.61
C LEU A 45 -2.23 -4.64 6.30
N SER A 46 -2.00 -5.05 7.54
CA SER A 46 -3.00 -5.81 8.30
C SER A 46 -4.27 -4.99 8.51
N GLY A 47 -4.15 -3.76 9.02
CA GLY A 47 -5.30 -2.88 9.23
C GLY A 47 -6.01 -2.53 7.91
N TYR A 48 -5.23 -2.30 6.85
CA TYR A 48 -5.77 -2.07 5.50
C TYR A 48 -6.60 -3.26 5.02
N VAL A 49 -6.07 -4.50 5.11
CA VAL A 49 -6.82 -5.70 4.71
C VAL A 49 -8.07 -5.87 5.56
N ASP A 50 -7.98 -5.71 6.89
CA ASP A 50 -9.12 -5.86 7.80
C ASP A 50 -10.29 -4.93 7.42
N ALA A 51 -9.99 -3.71 6.97
CA ALA A 51 -11.00 -2.76 6.50
C ALA A 51 -11.58 -3.09 5.11
N LEU A 52 -10.86 -3.86 4.27
CA LEU A 52 -11.37 -4.27 2.97
C LEU A 52 -12.28 -5.50 3.01
N LEU A 53 -12.04 -6.43 3.95
CA LEU A 53 -12.74 -7.72 4.01
C LEU A 53 -14.26 -7.58 3.92
N PRO A 54 -14.94 -6.66 4.64
CA PRO A 54 -16.40 -6.53 4.58
C PRO A 54 -16.96 -6.10 3.22
N HIS A 55 -16.10 -5.65 2.30
CA HIS A 55 -16.49 -5.02 1.04
C HIS A 55 -16.09 -5.83 -0.19
N VAL A 56 -15.39 -6.96 -0.01
CA VAL A 56 -14.84 -7.69 -1.16
C VAL A 56 -15.92 -8.22 -2.09
N GLY A 57 -17.14 -8.51 -1.63
CA GLY A 57 -18.25 -8.96 -2.47
C GLY A 57 -18.82 -7.90 -3.43
N GLU A 58 -18.62 -6.62 -3.16
CA GLU A 58 -19.25 -5.52 -3.91
C GLU A 58 -18.21 -4.57 -4.51
N ASP A 59 -18.15 -4.52 -5.85
CA ASP A 59 -17.10 -3.80 -6.57
C ASP A 59 -16.95 -2.33 -6.17
N GLU A 60 -18.04 -1.56 -6.19
CA GLU A 60 -17.98 -0.14 -5.84
C GLU A 60 -17.71 0.08 -4.35
N ALA A 61 -18.11 -0.84 -3.47
CA ALA A 61 -17.78 -0.77 -2.05
C ALA A 61 -16.28 -1.05 -1.83
N LEU A 62 -15.74 -2.08 -2.48
CA LEU A 62 -14.32 -2.43 -2.44
C LEU A 62 -13.45 -1.29 -2.95
N ILE A 63 -13.79 -0.71 -4.12
CA ILE A 63 -13.05 0.42 -4.70
C ILE A 63 -13.01 1.61 -3.73
N ARG A 64 -14.15 1.94 -3.12
CA ARG A 64 -14.24 3.03 -2.13
C ARG A 64 -13.39 2.74 -0.90
N ALA A 65 -13.49 1.53 -0.34
CA ALA A 65 -12.70 1.12 0.82
C ALA A 65 -11.20 1.19 0.52
N MET A 66 -10.75 0.64 -0.61
CA MET A 66 -9.35 0.70 -1.03
C MET A 66 -8.84 2.14 -1.16
N SER A 67 -9.64 3.02 -1.77
CA SER A 67 -9.27 4.43 -1.94
C SER A 67 -9.21 5.18 -0.61
N MET A 68 -10.17 4.93 0.29
CA MET A 68 -10.26 5.60 1.59
C MET A 68 -9.14 5.16 2.52
N GLU A 69 -8.96 3.84 2.70
CA GLU A 69 -7.98 3.27 3.61
C GLU A 69 -6.53 3.59 3.20
N ALA A 70 -6.29 3.71 1.89
CA ALA A 70 -4.99 4.14 1.38
C ALA A 70 -4.63 5.59 1.77
N ARG A 71 -5.63 6.43 2.05
CA ARG A 71 -5.45 7.84 2.50
C ARG A 71 -5.42 7.98 4.01
N GLU A 72 -6.20 7.18 4.73
CA GLU A 72 -6.28 7.22 6.19
C GLU A 72 -4.92 6.92 6.84
N ASN A 73 -4.16 5.96 6.30
CA ASN A 73 -2.80 5.70 6.74
C ASN A 73 -1.77 6.40 5.86
N ALA A 74 -1.41 7.63 6.24
CA ALA A 74 -0.42 8.45 5.53
C ALA A 74 0.97 7.78 5.34
N LEU A 75 1.29 6.71 6.09
CA LEU A 75 2.54 5.97 5.95
C LEU A 75 2.44 4.75 5.03
N PHE A 76 1.24 4.25 4.75
CA PHE A 76 1.04 3.00 4.04
C PHE A 76 1.56 3.05 2.60
N LEU A 77 1.05 3.94 1.75
CA LEU A 77 1.50 4.07 0.36
C LEU A 77 3.00 4.41 0.25
N PRO A 78 3.55 5.36 1.05
CA PRO A 78 4.99 5.64 1.02
C PRO A 78 5.88 4.47 1.45
N LEU A 79 5.44 3.66 2.43
CA LEU A 79 6.14 2.45 2.84
C LEU A 79 6.05 1.36 1.77
N MET A 80 4.88 1.17 1.17
CA MET A 80 4.66 0.22 0.08
C MET A 80 5.60 0.49 -1.10
N ALA A 81 5.72 1.73 -1.54
CA ALA A 81 6.62 2.13 -2.63
C ALA A 81 8.12 1.90 -2.32
N ARG A 82 8.49 1.90 -1.03
CA ARG A 82 9.87 1.70 -0.57
C ARG A 82 10.19 0.25 -0.23
N LEU A 83 9.17 -0.60 -0.10
CA LEU A 83 9.31 -1.95 0.40
C LEU A 83 10.31 -2.74 -0.45
N THR A 84 10.09 -2.78 -1.76
CA THR A 84 10.91 -3.54 -2.70
C THR A 84 12.20 -2.82 -3.13
N THR A 85 12.24 -1.48 -3.06
CA THR A 85 13.35 -0.68 -3.57
C THR A 85 14.45 -0.45 -2.53
N ILE A 86 14.08 -0.28 -1.26
CA ILE A 86 15.01 0.11 -0.20
C ILE A 86 14.91 -0.84 0.99
N ILE A 87 13.68 -1.08 1.50
CA ILE A 87 13.49 -1.73 2.79
C ILE A 87 13.99 -3.18 2.73
N GLU A 88 13.47 -4.00 1.81
CA GLU A 88 13.79 -5.43 1.73
C GLU A 88 15.29 -5.71 1.53
N ALA A 89 15.97 -4.89 0.73
CA ALA A 89 17.40 -5.02 0.48
C ALA A 89 18.27 -4.76 1.72
N ASN A 90 17.74 -4.07 2.72
CA ASN A 90 18.44 -3.68 3.95
C ASN A 90 17.93 -4.44 5.19
N LEU A 91 17.13 -5.49 4.99
CA LEU A 91 16.71 -6.40 6.06
C LEU A 91 17.73 -7.50 6.28
N SER A 92 17.83 -7.96 7.53
CA SER A 92 18.45 -9.26 7.80
C SER A 92 17.65 -10.38 7.14
N ARG A 93 18.28 -11.53 6.87
CA ARG A 93 17.60 -12.70 6.31
C ARG A 93 16.36 -13.10 7.11
N GLU A 94 16.48 -13.08 8.43
CA GLU A 94 15.37 -13.45 9.34
C GLU A 94 14.23 -12.43 9.27
N ALA A 95 14.56 -11.13 9.27
CA ALA A 95 13.56 -10.08 9.16
C ALA A 95 12.85 -10.10 7.80
N LEU A 96 13.57 -10.38 6.71
CA LEU A 96 12.99 -10.51 5.37
C LEU A 96 12.01 -11.68 5.30
N ILE A 97 12.40 -12.86 5.81
CA ILE A 97 11.52 -14.04 5.83
C ILE A 97 10.25 -13.76 6.63
N ARG A 98 10.39 -13.16 7.82
CA ARG A 98 9.24 -12.79 8.67
C ARG A 98 8.33 -11.80 7.95
N THR A 99 8.88 -10.77 7.32
CA THR A 99 8.13 -9.75 6.58
C THR A 99 7.37 -10.36 5.40
N LYS A 100 8.05 -11.14 4.55
CA LYS A 100 7.41 -11.79 3.39
C LYS A 100 6.31 -12.78 3.80
N ARG A 101 6.50 -13.53 4.88
CA ARG A 101 5.45 -14.41 5.43
C ARG A 101 4.23 -13.64 5.89
N ALA A 102 4.43 -12.52 6.59
CA ALA A 102 3.33 -11.68 7.04
C ALA A 102 2.56 -11.06 5.86
N VAL A 103 3.28 -10.54 4.85
CA VAL A 103 2.67 -10.03 3.61
C VAL A 103 1.89 -11.12 2.88
N GLY A 104 2.48 -12.31 2.72
CA GLY A 104 1.81 -13.45 2.09
C GLY A 104 0.57 -13.91 2.85
N ALA A 105 0.59 -13.86 4.19
CA ALA A 105 -0.58 -14.18 5.00
C ALA A 105 -1.72 -13.18 4.78
N GLN A 106 -1.42 -11.88 4.68
CA GLN A 106 -2.44 -10.86 4.38
C GLN A 106 -3.00 -11.01 2.97
N ALA A 107 -2.15 -11.28 1.98
CA ALA A 107 -2.59 -11.58 0.62
C ALA A 107 -3.52 -12.80 0.58
N ALA A 108 -3.16 -13.88 1.27
CA ALA A 108 -3.98 -15.09 1.36
C ALA A 108 -5.32 -14.86 2.06
N ARG A 109 -5.35 -14.05 3.14
CA ARG A 109 -6.60 -13.66 3.82
C ARG A 109 -7.55 -12.95 2.87
N LEU A 110 -7.06 -11.89 2.19
CA LEU A 110 -7.88 -11.11 1.27
C LEU A 110 -8.38 -11.95 0.09
N SER A 111 -7.51 -12.76 -0.52
CA SER A 111 -7.90 -13.59 -1.67
C SER A 111 -8.85 -14.72 -1.28
N THR A 112 -8.73 -15.27 -0.06
CA THR A 112 -9.67 -16.31 0.43
C THR A 112 -11.06 -15.72 0.62
N GLU A 113 -11.15 -14.56 1.28
CA GLU A 113 -12.44 -13.88 1.47
C GLU A 113 -13.07 -13.51 0.12
N MET A 114 -12.26 -12.97 -0.80
CA MET A 114 -12.71 -12.63 -2.14
C MET A 114 -13.19 -13.85 -2.92
N ALA A 115 -12.52 -14.99 -2.79
CA ALA A 115 -12.96 -16.24 -3.42
C ALA A 115 -14.32 -16.69 -2.89
N THR A 116 -14.54 -16.59 -1.57
CA THR A 116 -15.81 -16.96 -0.92
C THR A 116 -16.94 -16.02 -1.32
N GLU A 117 -16.78 -14.72 -1.12
CA GLU A 117 -17.86 -13.74 -1.31
C GLU A 117 -18.26 -13.56 -2.78
N ARG A 118 -17.34 -13.84 -3.71
CA ARG A 118 -17.59 -13.74 -5.16
C ARG A 118 -17.78 -15.09 -5.85
N ALA A 119 -17.78 -16.19 -5.10
CA ALA A 119 -17.89 -17.55 -5.63
C ALA A 119 -16.92 -17.85 -6.81
N MET A 120 -15.65 -17.43 -6.68
CA MET A 120 -14.62 -17.57 -7.72
C MET A 120 -13.50 -18.54 -7.30
N GLY A 121 -12.69 -18.99 -8.26
CA GLY A 121 -11.55 -19.87 -7.99
C GLY A 121 -10.49 -19.18 -7.13
N SER A 122 -9.78 -19.93 -6.28
CA SER A 122 -8.76 -19.36 -5.39
C SER A 122 -7.60 -18.70 -6.13
N GLY A 123 -7.21 -19.24 -7.29
CA GLY A 123 -6.22 -18.63 -8.18
C GLY A 123 -6.71 -17.31 -8.78
N GLU A 124 -7.95 -17.29 -9.28
CA GLU A 124 -8.58 -16.09 -9.86
C GLU A 124 -8.74 -14.98 -8.82
N ALA A 125 -9.16 -15.33 -7.60
CA ALA A 125 -9.27 -14.39 -6.50
C ALA A 125 -7.92 -13.80 -6.09
N PHE A 126 -6.87 -14.62 -6.10
CA PHE A 126 -5.51 -14.15 -5.83
C PHE A 126 -5.04 -13.18 -6.92
N ASP A 127 -5.21 -13.54 -8.20
CA ASP A 127 -4.82 -12.70 -9.33
C ASP A 127 -5.59 -11.37 -9.34
N LEU A 128 -6.89 -11.41 -9.03
CA LEU A 128 -7.74 -10.22 -8.92
C LEU A 128 -7.30 -9.31 -7.78
N ALA A 129 -7.12 -9.85 -6.57
CA ALA A 129 -6.65 -9.09 -5.42
C ALA A 129 -5.27 -8.48 -5.69
N HIS A 130 -4.37 -9.24 -6.30
CA HIS A 130 -3.04 -8.78 -6.67
C HIS A 130 -3.10 -7.68 -7.74
N ALA A 131 -3.92 -7.81 -8.79
CA ALA A 131 -4.09 -6.82 -9.83
C ALA A 131 -4.60 -5.48 -9.27
N LEU A 132 -5.58 -5.52 -8.36
CA LEU A 132 -6.10 -4.33 -7.68
C LEU A 132 -5.02 -3.65 -6.83
N PHE A 133 -4.21 -4.43 -6.09
CA PHE A 133 -3.09 -3.89 -5.31
C PHE A 133 -2.01 -3.25 -6.19
N VAL A 134 -1.66 -3.88 -7.31
CA VAL A 134 -0.71 -3.32 -8.29
C VAL A 134 -1.26 -2.03 -8.90
N ALA A 135 -2.55 -1.98 -9.23
CA ALA A 135 -3.19 -0.77 -9.73
C ALA A 135 -3.12 0.38 -8.71
N LEU A 136 -3.41 0.10 -7.43
CA LEU A 136 -3.28 1.08 -6.34
C LEU A 136 -1.84 1.58 -6.21
N GLN A 137 -0.87 0.67 -6.22
CA GLN A 137 0.55 1.03 -6.13
C GLN A 137 0.99 1.89 -7.31
N GLY A 138 0.58 1.54 -8.53
CA GLY A 138 0.90 2.32 -9.74
C GLY A 138 0.27 3.71 -9.70
N ALA A 139 -1.00 3.79 -9.31
CA ALA A 139 -1.71 5.06 -9.19
C ALA A 139 -1.06 5.99 -8.15
N ALA A 140 -0.59 5.45 -7.02
CA ALA A 140 0.13 6.23 -6.01
C ALA A 140 1.41 6.90 -6.53
N GLN A 141 2.03 6.36 -7.59
CA GLN A 141 3.23 6.96 -8.22
C GLN A 141 2.89 8.15 -9.11
N LEU A 142 1.63 8.32 -9.52
CA LEU A 142 1.19 9.44 -10.36
C LEU A 142 1.00 10.74 -9.57
N SER A 143 1.24 10.73 -8.24
CA SER A 143 1.22 11.92 -7.39
C SER A 143 2.37 12.87 -7.77
N VAL A 144 2.23 13.59 -8.88
CA VAL A 144 3.17 14.60 -9.33
C VAL A 144 2.79 15.94 -8.68
N ALA A 145 3.76 16.58 -8.04
CA ALA A 145 3.58 17.94 -7.54
C ALA A 145 3.27 18.87 -8.72
N ARG A 146 2.14 19.60 -8.63
CA ARG A 146 1.80 20.60 -9.65
C ARG A 146 2.90 21.68 -9.68
N PRO A 147 3.37 22.09 -10.85
CA PRO A 147 4.38 23.15 -10.94
C PRO A 147 3.81 24.48 -10.45
N ALA A 148 4.67 25.40 -10.01
CA ALA A 148 4.26 26.71 -9.49
C ALA A 148 3.44 27.54 -10.51
N PHE A 149 3.63 27.29 -11.81
CA PHE A 149 2.93 27.93 -12.92
C PHE A 149 1.70 27.14 -13.42
N PHE A 150 1.18 26.18 -12.65
CA PHE A 150 0.08 25.30 -13.09
C PHE A 150 -1.16 26.07 -13.57
N ASP A 151 -1.52 27.16 -12.88
CA ASP A 151 -2.71 27.94 -13.22
C ASP A 151 -2.59 28.68 -14.56
N GLU A 152 -1.36 28.92 -15.02
CA GLU A 152 -1.04 29.56 -16.30
C GLU A 152 -1.05 28.57 -17.48
N LEU A 153 -1.19 27.27 -17.21
CA LEU A 153 -1.20 26.24 -18.26
C LEU A 153 -2.51 26.26 -19.08
N PRO A 154 -2.44 25.84 -20.36
CA PRO A 154 -3.63 25.58 -21.16
C PRO A 154 -4.57 24.54 -20.54
N GLU A 155 -5.88 24.65 -20.78
CA GLU A 155 -6.89 23.76 -20.19
C GLU A 155 -6.74 22.29 -20.62
N ASP A 156 -6.35 22.03 -21.86
CA ASP A 156 -6.06 20.67 -22.35
C ASP A 156 -4.89 20.04 -21.58
N VAL A 157 -3.86 20.85 -21.24
CA VAL A 157 -2.74 20.39 -20.42
C VAL A 157 -3.19 20.16 -18.97
N LYS A 158 -3.97 21.07 -18.37
CA LYS A 158 -4.52 20.89 -17.01
C LYS A 158 -5.38 19.63 -16.89
N GLN A 159 -6.14 19.28 -17.93
CA GLN A 159 -6.93 18.03 -17.99
C GLN A 159 -6.04 16.78 -17.92
N VAL A 160 -4.86 16.78 -18.55
CA VAL A 160 -3.90 15.66 -18.45
C VAL A 160 -3.38 15.49 -17.03
N TYR A 161 -3.15 16.59 -16.30
CA TYR A 161 -2.82 16.53 -14.87
C TYR A 161 -3.99 15.97 -14.04
N GLY A 162 -5.22 16.40 -14.31
CA GLY A 162 -6.42 15.89 -13.63
C GLY A 162 -6.66 14.39 -13.86
N ALA A 163 -6.44 13.90 -15.08
CA ALA A 163 -6.52 12.48 -15.42
C ALA A 163 -5.42 11.64 -14.74
N SER A 164 -4.33 12.29 -14.31
CA SER A 164 -3.22 11.66 -13.61
C SER A 164 -3.35 11.76 -12.08
N GLU A 165 -4.49 12.24 -11.56
CA GLU A 165 -4.72 12.24 -10.12
C GLU A 165 -4.79 10.79 -9.59
N PRO A 166 -3.99 10.43 -8.56
CA PRO A 166 -3.86 9.05 -8.08
C PRO A 166 -5.19 8.35 -7.84
N ASP A 167 -6.13 9.04 -7.19
CA ASP A 167 -7.43 8.47 -6.85
C ASP A 167 -8.29 8.19 -8.09
N ALA A 168 -8.34 9.15 -9.02
CA ALA A 168 -9.11 9.00 -10.26
C ALA A 168 -8.51 7.87 -11.13
N ALA A 169 -7.18 7.80 -11.20
CA ALA A 169 -6.46 6.76 -11.92
C ALA A 169 -6.72 5.37 -11.31
N PHE A 170 -6.61 5.23 -9.98
CA PHE A 170 -6.90 3.97 -9.30
C PHE A 170 -8.34 3.52 -9.50
N VAL A 171 -9.32 4.41 -9.24
CA VAL A 171 -10.76 4.09 -9.37
C VAL A 171 -11.09 3.63 -10.78
N THR A 172 -10.54 4.29 -11.80
CA THR A 172 -10.75 3.92 -13.21
C THR A 172 -10.16 2.54 -13.51
N ALA A 173 -8.91 2.30 -13.10
CA ALA A 173 -8.24 1.02 -13.30
C ALA A 173 -8.95 -0.12 -12.58
N ALA A 174 -9.35 0.08 -11.33
CA ALA A 174 -10.02 -0.92 -10.51
C ALA A 174 -11.38 -1.33 -11.11
N ARG A 175 -12.18 -0.37 -11.61
CA ARG A 175 -13.44 -0.68 -12.31
C ARG A 175 -13.21 -1.54 -13.56
N LEU A 176 -12.19 -1.22 -14.35
CA LEU A 176 -11.87 -2.00 -15.55
C LEU A 176 -11.39 -3.41 -15.21
N ILE A 177 -10.57 -3.56 -14.17
CA ILE A 177 -10.09 -4.86 -13.67
C ILE A 177 -11.27 -5.70 -13.18
N LEU A 178 -12.14 -5.15 -12.34
CA LEU A 178 -13.28 -5.87 -11.76
C LEU A 178 -14.29 -6.28 -12.83
N LYS A 179 -14.61 -5.38 -13.77
CA LYS A 179 -15.46 -5.71 -14.92
C LYS A 179 -14.87 -6.86 -15.75
N GLY A 180 -13.58 -6.81 -16.05
CA GLY A 180 -12.90 -7.87 -16.81
C GLY A 180 -12.90 -9.22 -16.09
N ALA A 181 -12.79 -9.22 -14.76
CA ALA A 181 -12.88 -10.44 -13.96
C ALA A 181 -14.28 -11.05 -14.00
N ALA A 182 -15.34 -10.23 -13.92
CA ALA A 182 -16.71 -10.70 -14.00
C ALA A 182 -17.03 -11.32 -15.37
N ASP A 183 -16.53 -10.72 -16.46
CA ASP A 183 -16.72 -11.23 -17.82
C ASP A 183 -15.96 -12.54 -18.09
N ALA A 184 -14.87 -12.82 -17.36
CA ALA A 184 -14.09 -14.06 -17.50
C ALA A 184 -14.70 -15.27 -16.76
N SER A 185 -15.58 -15.02 -15.79
CA SER A 185 -16.27 -16.05 -14.99
C SER A 185 -17.67 -16.42 -15.53
N ALA A 186 -18.14 -15.77 -16.59
CA ALA A 186 -19.42 -16.00 -17.26
C ALA A 186 -19.32 -16.97 -18.45
#